data_AF-A0A1A8DZE0-F1
#
_entry.id   AF-A0A1A8DZE0-F1
#
_cell.length_a   1.000
_cell.length_b   1.000
_cell.length_c   1.000
_cell.angle_alpha   90.00
_cell.angle_beta   90.00
_cell.angle_gamma   90.00
#
_symmetry.space_group_name_H-M   'P 1'
#
loop_
_entity.id
_entity.type
_entity.pdbx_description
1 polymer ?
#
loop_
_entity_poly.entity_id
_entity_poly.type
_entity_poly.pdbx_seq_one_letter_code
_entity_poly.pdbx_strand_id
1 'polypeptide(L)'
;AMRTPSRNQAGLELLMEYYNQLYYLDQRFFSAHKNPGVHFHWYDSLTGVPSSQRALAFEKGSVLFNIGALYTQIGARQDRSASAGIDTAIDAFQRAA
;
A
#
# COMPACT_ATOMS: atom_id res chain seq x y z
N ALA A 1 -3.61 1.68 -13.02
CA ALA A 1 -4.31 0.84 -12.03
C ALA A 1 -3.73 1.04 -10.62
N MET A 2 -2.48 0.64 -10.34
CA MET A 2 -1.89 0.70 -8.97
C MET A 2 -1.99 2.08 -8.29
N ARG A 3 -1.73 3.18 -9.02
CA ARG A 3 -1.79 4.55 -8.46
C ARG A 3 -3.20 5.04 -8.11
N THR A 4 -4.23 4.33 -8.53
CA THR A 4 -5.64 4.67 -8.31
C THR A 4 -6.43 3.40 -8.00
N PRO A 5 -6.13 2.70 -6.87
CA PRO A 5 -6.80 1.46 -6.52
C PRO A 5 -8.25 1.75 -6.13
N SER A 6 -9.16 0.81 -6.40
CA SER A 6 -10.54 0.90 -5.94
C SER A 6 -10.59 0.80 -4.42
N ARG A 7 -11.54 1.49 -3.78
CA ARG A 7 -11.70 1.50 -2.30
C ARG A 7 -12.47 0.30 -1.79
N ASN A 8 -12.00 -0.90 -2.14
CA ASN A 8 -12.60 -2.20 -1.85
C ASN A 8 -11.54 -3.31 -1.91
N GLN A 9 -12.00 -4.56 -1.77
CA GLN A 9 -11.15 -5.74 -1.79
C GLN A 9 -10.27 -5.88 -3.04
N ALA A 10 -10.81 -5.59 -4.24
CA ALA A 10 -10.03 -5.64 -5.48
C ALA A 10 -8.86 -4.63 -5.48
N GLY A 11 -9.00 -3.49 -4.80
CA GLY A 11 -7.91 -2.54 -4.63
C GLY A 11 -6.83 -3.05 -3.68
N LEU A 12 -7.20 -3.76 -2.61
CA LEU A 12 -6.26 -4.41 -1.70
C LEU A 12 -5.47 -5.50 -2.42
N GLU A 13 -6.14 -6.36 -3.19
CA GLU A 13 -5.52 -7.41 -3.99
C GLU A 13 -4.51 -6.85 -4.99
N LEU A 14 -4.89 -5.78 -5.71
CA LEU A 14 -4.00 -5.08 -6.63
C LEU A 14 -2.75 -4.54 -5.95
N LEU A 15 -2.89 -3.91 -4.77
CA LEU A 15 -1.74 -3.36 -4.04
C LEU A 15 -0.84 -4.46 -3.47
N MET A 16 -1.44 -5.53 -2.94
CA MET A 16 -0.71 -6.70 -2.42
C MET A 16 0.06 -7.42 -3.54
N GLU A 17 -0.57 -7.64 -4.70
CA GLU A 17 0.09 -8.23 -5.85
C GLU A 17 1.28 -7.37 -6.28
N TYR A 18 1.09 -6.05 -6.39
CA TYR A 18 2.17 -5.14 -6.72
C TYR A 18 3.32 -5.21 -5.71
N TYR A 19 3.01 -5.16 -4.41
CA TYR A 19 4.00 -5.28 -3.34
C TYR A 19 4.80 -6.59 -3.44
N ASN A 20 4.11 -7.70 -3.71
CA ASN A 20 4.76 -9.01 -3.91
C ASN A 20 5.67 -9.00 -5.15
N GLN A 21 5.29 -8.34 -6.25
CA GLN A 21 6.17 -8.19 -7.41
C GLN A 21 7.43 -7.37 -7.08
N LEU A 22 7.33 -6.34 -6.22
CA LEU A 22 8.51 -5.60 -5.76
C LEU A 22 9.49 -6.49 -5.00
N TYR A 23 9.03 -7.53 -4.28
CA TYR A 23 9.92 -8.50 -3.65
C TYR A 23 10.78 -9.24 -4.69
N TYR A 24 10.17 -9.75 -5.76
CA TYR A 24 10.91 -10.45 -6.82
C TYR A 24 11.84 -9.51 -7.61
N LEU A 25 11.43 -8.25 -7.83
CA LEU A 25 12.29 -7.25 -8.46
C LEU A 25 13.53 -6.96 -7.62
N ASP A 26 13.37 -6.87 -6.29
CA ASP A 26 14.46 -6.62 -5.36
C ASP A 26 15.58 -7.66 -5.52
N GLN A 27 15.20 -8.93 -5.46
CA GLN A 27 16.11 -10.07 -5.56
C GLN A 27 16.85 -10.13 -6.90
N ARG A 28 16.22 -9.70 -7.99
CA ARG A 28 16.77 -9.83 -9.35
C ARG A 28 17.58 -8.62 -9.80
N PHE A 29 17.11 -7.41 -9.47
CA PHE A 29 17.59 -6.17 -10.09
C PHE A 29 18.16 -5.16 -9.10
N PHE A 30 17.85 -5.24 -7.80
CA PHE A 30 18.26 -4.24 -6.80
C PHE A 30 19.23 -4.81 -5.73
N SER A 31 19.95 -5.89 -6.06
CA SER A 31 20.99 -6.43 -5.18
C SER A 31 22.16 -5.45 -5.00
N ALA A 32 23.01 -5.66 -3.98
CA ALA A 32 24.09 -4.72 -3.62
C ALA A 32 25.02 -4.28 -4.78
N HIS A 33 25.12 -5.09 -5.84
CA HIS A 33 25.95 -4.81 -7.02
C HIS A 33 25.16 -4.36 -8.25
N LYS A 34 23.83 -4.26 -8.15
CA LYS A 34 22.92 -3.90 -9.24
C LYS A 34 21.96 -2.83 -8.75
N ASN A 35 22.07 -1.63 -9.30
CA ASN A 35 21.07 -0.60 -9.10
C ASN A 35 20.73 -0.01 -10.48
N PRO A 36 19.51 -0.24 -11.01
CA PRO A 36 19.13 0.23 -12.34
C PRO A 36 19.00 1.75 -12.44
N GLY A 37 19.16 2.49 -11.33
CA GLY A 37 19.07 3.95 -11.32
C GLY A 37 17.66 4.50 -11.42
N VAL A 38 16.66 3.68 -11.10
CA VAL A 38 15.25 4.06 -11.10
C VAL A 38 14.95 4.98 -9.92
N HIS A 39 14.21 6.06 -10.19
CA HIS A 39 13.66 6.95 -9.17
C HIS A 39 12.19 6.61 -8.91
N PHE A 40 11.83 6.53 -7.64
CA PHE A 40 10.46 6.36 -7.16
C PHE A 40 9.99 7.71 -6.61
N HIS A 41 8.79 8.14 -7.03
CA HIS A 41 8.23 9.44 -6.69
C HIS A 41 6.92 9.27 -5.94
N TRP A 42 6.85 9.84 -4.75
CA TRP A 42 5.67 9.84 -3.89
C TRP A 42 5.41 11.24 -3.33
N TYR A 43 4.21 11.44 -2.80
CA TYR A 43 3.80 12.68 -2.16
C TYR A 43 3.44 12.35 -0.71
N ASP A 44 3.87 13.20 0.21
CA ASP A 44 3.46 13.09 1.61
C ASP A 44 1.93 13.17 1.72
N SER A 45 1.33 12.26 2.50
CA SER A 45 -0.13 12.11 2.56
C SER A 45 -0.84 13.24 3.31
N LEU A 46 -0.12 14.01 4.13
CA LEU A 46 -0.67 15.09 4.95
C LEU A 46 -0.42 16.48 4.34
N THR A 47 0.78 16.69 3.82
CA THR A 47 1.26 17.99 3.32
C THR A 47 1.31 18.08 1.81
N GLY A 48 1.28 16.95 1.10
CA GLY A 48 1.39 16.90 -0.36
C GLY A 48 2.78 17.23 -0.91
N VAL A 49 3.80 17.36 -0.05
CA VAL A 49 5.17 17.66 -0.49
C VAL A 49 5.73 16.46 -1.28
N PRO A 50 6.31 16.67 -2.49
CA PRO A 50 6.89 15.60 -3.27
C PRO A 50 8.20 15.09 -2.64
N SER A 51 8.42 13.78 -2.74
CA SER A 51 9.65 13.10 -2.36
C SER A 51 10.06 12.10 -3.44
N SER A 52 11.37 12.03 -3.71
CA SER A 52 11.94 11.13 -4.73
C SER A 52 13.17 10.42 -4.20
N GLN A 53 13.22 9.10 -4.34
CA GLN A 53 14.36 8.29 -3.89
C GLN A 53 14.69 7.19 -4.90
N ARG A 54 15.97 6.78 -4.93
CA ARG A 54 16.46 5.66 -5.76
C ARG A 54 16.45 4.32 -5.01
N ALA A 55 15.64 4.22 -3.96
CA ALA A 55 15.58 3.06 -3.08
C ALA A 55 14.28 2.29 -3.32
N LEU A 56 14.37 1.01 -3.69
CA LEU A 56 13.18 0.15 -3.83
C LEU A 56 12.44 0.00 -2.49
N ALA A 57 13.15 0.07 -1.37
CA ALA A 57 12.55 0.09 -0.03
C ALA A 57 11.59 1.28 0.17
N PHE A 58 11.87 2.43 -0.46
CA PHE A 58 10.96 3.59 -0.42
C PHE A 58 9.64 3.28 -1.12
N GLU A 59 9.69 2.69 -2.32
CA GLU A 59 8.49 2.23 -3.03
C GLU A 59 7.70 1.20 -2.22
N LYS A 60 8.38 0.19 -1.67
CA LYS A 60 7.76 -0.85 -0.84
C LYS A 60 7.04 -0.24 0.38
N GLY A 61 7.70 0.66 1.09
CA GLY A 61 7.13 1.35 2.24
C GLY A 61 5.91 2.19 1.89
N SER A 62 5.96 2.95 0.80
CA SER A 62 4.83 3.76 0.33
C SER A 62 3.63 2.92 -0.12
N VAL A 63 3.86 1.80 -0.80
CA VAL A 63 2.78 0.86 -1.16
C VAL A 63 2.16 0.23 0.09
N LEU A 64 2.99 -0.21 1.04
CA LEU A 64 2.50 -0.81 2.28
C LEU A 64 1.67 0.19 3.11
N PHE A 65 2.11 1.45 3.18
CA PHE A 65 1.34 2.54 3.77
C PHE A 65 -0.03 2.68 3.12
N ASN A 66 -0.12 2.63 1.78
CA ASN A 66 -1.40 2.72 1.07
C ASN A 66 -2.29 1.49 1.28
N ILE A 67 -1.72 0.29 1.48
CA ILE A 67 -2.48 -0.91 1.86
C ILE A 67 -3.15 -0.67 3.22
N GLY A 68 -2.39 -0.22 4.22
CA GLY A 68 -2.92 0.13 5.53
C GLY A 68 -4.01 1.21 5.44
N ALA A 69 -3.74 2.29 4.69
CA ALA A 69 -4.70 3.36 4.46
C ALA A 69 -5.98 2.90 3.74
N LEU A 70 -5.92 1.85 2.91
CA LEU A 70 -7.09 1.29 2.25
C LEU A 70 -7.92 0.43 3.22
N TYR A 71 -7.26 -0.35 4.06
CA TYR A 71 -7.91 -1.08 5.15
C TYR A 71 -8.63 -0.12 6.12
N THR A 72 -8.00 0.99 6.53
CA THR A 72 -8.68 1.98 7.40
C THR A 72 -9.92 2.58 6.73
N GLN A 73 -9.86 2.88 5.43
CA GLN A 73 -11.01 3.37 4.67
C GLN A 73 -12.14 2.35 4.58
N ILE A 74 -11.82 1.06 4.39
CA ILE A 74 -12.81 -0.03 4.36
C ILE A 74 -13.46 -0.19 5.73
N GLY A 75 -12.68 -0.21 6.81
CA GLY A 75 -13.19 -0.32 8.18
C GLY A 75 -14.05 0.88 8.59
N ALA A 76 -13.63 2.10 8.22
CA ALA A 76 -14.38 3.33 8.52
C ALA A 76 -15.73 3.44 7.79
N ARG A 77 -15.91 2.69 6.68
CA ARG A 77 -17.14 2.70 5.87
C ARG A 77 -18.17 1.64 6.27
N GLN A 78 -17.84 0.74 7.20
CA GLN A 78 -18.78 -0.30 7.61
C GLN A 78 -19.96 0.26 8.40
N ASP A 79 -21.13 -0.34 8.22
CA ASP A 79 -22.30 -0.07 9.08
C ASP A 79 -22.11 -0.76 10.44
N ARG A 80 -21.77 0.04 11.45
CA ARG A 80 -21.52 -0.45 12.80
C ARG A 80 -22.78 -0.56 13.67
N SER A 81 -23.98 -0.44 13.08
CA SER A 81 -25.24 -0.76 13.77
C SER A 81 -25.57 -2.26 13.75
N ALA A 82 -24.94 -3.02 12.85
CA ALA A 82 -25.08 -4.47 12.73
C ALA A 82 -23.79 -5.19 13.15
N SER A 83 -23.92 -6.36 13.79
CA SER A 83 -22.77 -7.16 14.25
C SER A 83 -21.78 -7.47 13.13
N ALA A 84 -22.27 -7.86 11.95
CA ALA A 84 -21.42 -8.17 10.79
C ALA A 84 -20.54 -6.99 10.35
N GLY A 85 -21.07 -5.76 10.40
CA GLY A 85 -20.30 -4.56 10.05
C GLY A 85 -19.31 -4.17 11.15
N ILE A 86 -19.61 -4.46 12.42
CA ILE A 86 -18.65 -4.34 13.53
C ILE A 86 -17.49 -5.31 13.32
N ASP A 87 -17.77 -6.59 13.05
CA ASP A 87 -16.74 -7.63 12.85
C ASP A 87 -15.84 -7.28 11.66
N THR A 88 -16.44 -6.84 10.55
CA THR A 88 -15.70 -6.41 9.35
C THR A 88 -14.84 -5.18 9.64
N ALA A 89 -15.34 -4.22 10.42
CA ALA A 89 -14.57 -3.05 10.79
C ALA A 89 -13.37 -3.41 11.67
N ILE A 90 -13.55 -4.33 12.63
CA ILE A 90 -12.49 -4.81 13.52
C ILE A 90 -11.39 -5.48 12.69
N ASP A 91 -11.71 -6.45 11.84
CA ASP A 91 -10.73 -7.13 10.99
C ASP A 91 -9.99 -6.13 10.09
N ALA A 92 -10.70 -5.18 9.47
CA ALA A 92 -10.07 -4.16 8.64
C ALA A 92 -9.13 -3.25 9.43
N PHE A 93 -9.52 -2.77 10.62
CA PHE A 93 -8.62 -1.93 11.43
C PHE A 93 -7.44 -2.71 12.00
N GLN A 94 -7.60 -4.00 12.32
CA GLN A 94 -6.49 -4.87 12.73
C GLN A 94 -5.49 -5.08 11.59
N ARG A 95 -5.95 -5.29 10.36
CA ARG A 95 -5.07 -5.43 9.18
C ARG A 95 -4.37 -4.13 8.77
N ALA A 96 -4.92 -2.98 9.16
CA ALA A 96 -4.31 -1.69 8.89
C ALA A 96 -3.13 -1.37 9.83
N ALA A 97 -3.07 -2.01 11.01
CA ALA A 97 -2.07 -1.79 12.05
C ALA A 97 -0.88 -2.74 11.93
#